data_AF-A0A3C0SQ36-F1
#
_entry.id   AF-A0A3C0SQ36-F1
#
_cell.length_a   1.000
_cell.length_b   1.000
_cell.length_c   1.000
_cell.angle_alpha   90.00
_cell.angle_beta   90.00
_cell.angle_gamma   90.00
#
_symmetry.space_group_name_H-M   'P 1'
#
loop_
_entity.id
_entity.type
_entity.pdbx_description
1 polymer ?
#
loop_
_entity_poly.entity_id
_entity_poly.type
_entity_poly.pdbx_seq_one_letter_code
_entity_poly.pdbx_strand_id
1 'polypeptide(L)'
;MYENFKMENMTWQEFAKKKDDVIVLPIGATEQHGPHLPTCVDAVLAREFAYRVAEKVNGVVAPTISYGYKSKPLSGGGPLFPGTIDLNGAT
;
A
#
# COMPACT_ATOMS: atom_id res chain seq x y z
N MET A 1 1.74 25.16 -7.00
CA MET A 1 2.30 24.14 -6.08
C MET A 1 1.23 23.07 -6.00
N TYR A 2 1.48 21.85 -6.50
CA TYR A 2 0.47 20.79 -6.46
C TYR A 2 0.11 20.54 -4.99
N GLU A 3 -1.19 20.51 -4.66
CA GLU A 3 -1.60 20.16 -3.30
C GLU A 3 -1.07 18.76 -2.97
N ASN A 4 -0.45 18.61 -1.80
CA ASN A 4 0.02 17.33 -1.33
C ASN A 4 -1.21 16.43 -1.08
N PHE A 5 -1.28 15.29 -1.74
CA PHE A 5 -2.32 14.26 -1.53
C PHE A 5 -1.77 13.03 -0.80
N LYS A 6 -0.47 13.02 -0.45
CA LYS A 6 0.19 11.89 0.20
C LYS A 6 0.22 12.13 1.71
N MET A 7 -0.62 11.42 2.45
CA MET A 7 -0.77 11.60 3.91
C MET A 7 0.54 11.41 4.67
N GLU A 8 1.40 10.49 4.21
CA GLU A 8 2.75 10.26 4.77
C GLU A 8 3.67 11.49 4.76
N ASN A 9 3.36 12.49 3.92
CA ASN A 9 4.12 13.74 3.81
C ASN A 9 3.33 14.94 4.37
N MET A 10 2.26 14.72 5.12
CA MET A 10 1.44 15.77 5.72
C MET A 10 1.72 15.89 7.22
N THR A 11 1.75 17.12 7.70
CA THR A 11 1.45 17.43 9.09
C THR A 11 -0.04 17.18 9.37
N TRP A 12 -0.41 16.97 10.63
CA TRP A 12 -1.81 16.78 11.01
C TRP A 12 -2.69 18.01 10.64
N GLN A 13 -2.12 19.22 10.61
CA GLN A 13 -2.83 20.45 10.23
C GLN A 13 -3.14 20.51 8.73
N GLU A 14 -2.27 19.96 7.88
CA GLU A 14 -2.53 19.83 6.45
C GLU A 14 -3.62 18.78 6.19
N PHE A 15 -3.55 17.64 6.88
CA PHE A 15 -4.60 16.63 6.79
C PHE A 15 -5.96 17.12 7.30
N ALA A 16 -5.99 17.94 8.36
CA ALA A 16 -7.25 18.48 8.90
C ALA A 16 -8.06 19.30 7.87
N LYS A 17 -7.39 19.89 6.87
CA LYS A 17 -8.04 20.63 5.77
C LYS A 17 -8.67 19.70 4.71
N LYS A 18 -8.30 18.41 4.72
CA LYS A 18 -8.69 17.37 3.75
C LYS A 18 -9.44 16.20 4.41
N LYS A 19 -9.82 16.34 5.69
CA LYS A 19 -10.39 15.25 6.49
C LYS A 19 -11.71 14.68 5.96
N ASP A 20 -12.41 15.45 5.12
CA ASP A 20 -13.69 15.08 4.50
C ASP A 20 -13.52 14.62 3.04
N ASP A 21 -12.29 14.62 2.51
CA ASP A 21 -11.97 14.12 1.17
C ASP A 21 -12.01 12.58 1.15
N VAL A 22 -12.10 12.00 -0.05
CA VAL A 22 -11.99 10.55 -0.24
C VAL A 22 -10.60 10.07 0.17
N ILE A 23 -10.53 9.08 1.05
CA ILE A 23 -9.28 8.42 1.44
C ILE A 23 -9.10 7.13 0.65
N VAL A 24 -7.95 6.97 0.01
CA VAL A 24 -7.50 5.73 -0.63
C VAL A 24 -6.44 5.08 0.26
N LEU A 25 -6.70 3.86 0.71
CA LEU A 25 -5.75 3.07 1.50
C LEU A 25 -5.10 2.00 0.60
N PRO A 26 -3.84 2.18 0.19
CA PRO A 26 -3.11 1.15 -0.53
C PRO A 26 -2.71 0.01 0.42
N ILE A 27 -3.04 -1.22 0.01
CA ILE A 27 -2.73 -2.44 0.75
C ILE A 27 -2.00 -3.38 -0.21
N GLY A 28 -0.83 -3.83 0.21
CA GLY A 28 -0.04 -4.86 -0.47
C GLY A 28 0.51 -5.87 0.51
N ALA A 29 1.64 -6.49 0.15
CA ALA A 29 2.34 -7.46 0.97
C ALA A 29 3.86 -7.32 0.80
N THR A 30 4.58 -7.98 1.71
CA THR A 30 6.00 -8.27 1.58
C THR A 30 6.10 -9.74 1.20
N GLU A 31 6.22 -10.04 -0.09
CA GLU A 31 6.08 -11.38 -0.65
C GLU A 31 7.17 -11.66 -1.70
N GLN A 32 7.64 -12.90 -1.78
CA GLN A 32 8.56 -13.33 -2.85
C GLN A 32 7.96 -13.06 -4.25
N HIS A 33 8.77 -12.57 -5.18
CA HIS A 33 8.37 -12.33 -6.58
C HIS A 33 9.35 -12.99 -7.57
N GLY A 34 9.82 -14.19 -7.22
CA GLY A 34 10.87 -14.89 -7.96
C GLY A 34 12.24 -14.18 -7.91
N PRO A 35 13.22 -14.64 -8.71
CA PRO A 35 14.62 -14.19 -8.59
C PRO A 35 14.91 -12.81 -9.20
N HIS A 36 13.92 -12.14 -9.76
CA HIS A 36 14.11 -10.95 -10.62
C HIS A 36 13.41 -9.70 -10.10
N LEU A 37 12.62 -9.80 -9.04
CA LEU A 37 11.88 -8.68 -8.46
C LEU A 37 12.08 -8.57 -6.94
N PRO A 38 12.00 -7.35 -6.38
CA PRO A 38 12.01 -7.14 -4.93
C PRO A 38 10.78 -7.73 -4.23
N THR A 39 10.83 -7.86 -2.92
CA THR A 39 9.70 -8.40 -2.13
C THR A 39 8.59 -7.39 -1.84
N CYS A 40 8.77 -6.11 -2.19
CA CYS A 40 7.82 -5.03 -1.90
C CYS A 40 6.87 -4.68 -3.06
N VAL A 41 6.87 -5.50 -4.13
CA VAL A 41 6.18 -5.18 -5.40
C VAL A 41 4.71 -4.86 -5.17
N ASP A 42 3.99 -5.68 -4.41
CA ASP A 42 2.57 -5.46 -4.10
C ASP A 42 2.32 -4.09 -3.47
N ALA A 43 3.10 -3.73 -2.45
CA ALA A 43 2.97 -2.46 -1.76
C ALA A 43 3.31 -1.28 -2.69
N VAL A 44 4.37 -1.41 -3.51
CA VAL A 44 4.77 -0.37 -4.47
C VAL A 44 3.68 -0.17 -5.52
N LEU A 45 3.18 -1.23 -6.14
CA LEU A 45 2.15 -1.14 -7.16
C LEU A 45 0.84 -0.57 -6.58
N ALA A 46 0.38 -1.06 -5.42
CA ALA A 46 -0.82 -0.55 -4.77
C ALA A 46 -0.71 0.96 -4.48
N ARG A 47 0.42 1.41 -3.92
CA ARG A 47 0.70 2.83 -3.64
C ARG A 47 0.71 3.70 -4.90
N GLU A 48 1.41 3.25 -5.92
CA GLU A 48 1.53 3.98 -7.19
C GLU A 48 0.18 4.07 -7.93
N PHE A 49 -0.65 3.02 -7.88
CA PHE A 49 -2.02 3.08 -8.38
C PHE A 49 -2.89 4.02 -7.54
N ALA A 50 -2.80 3.97 -6.21
CA ALA A 50 -3.54 4.85 -5.32
C ALA A 50 -3.23 6.33 -5.59
N TYR A 51 -1.96 6.68 -5.85
CA TYR A 51 -1.57 8.04 -6.23
C TYR A 51 -2.28 8.51 -7.51
N ARG A 52 -2.31 7.67 -8.56
CA ARG A 52 -2.99 8.00 -9.82
C ARG A 52 -4.52 8.08 -9.68
N VAL A 53 -5.10 7.32 -8.74
CA VAL A 53 -6.54 7.41 -8.43
C VAL A 53 -6.84 8.70 -7.68
N ALA A 54 -6.06 9.02 -6.64
CA ALA A 54 -6.24 10.22 -5.83
C ALA A 54 -6.18 11.51 -6.66
N GLU A 55 -5.28 11.58 -7.65
CA GLU A 55 -5.21 12.68 -8.60
C GLU A 55 -6.51 12.88 -9.40
N LYS A 56 -7.26 11.82 -9.68
CA LYS A 56 -8.51 11.88 -10.46
C LYS A 56 -9.75 12.14 -9.61
N VAL A 57 -9.74 11.71 -8.36
CA VAL A 57 -10.89 11.84 -7.44
C VAL A 57 -10.71 12.99 -6.45
N ASN A 58 -9.62 13.74 -6.57
CA ASN A 58 -9.21 14.80 -5.64
C ASN A 58 -9.16 14.29 -4.18
N GLY A 59 -8.59 13.10 -4.00
CA GLY A 59 -8.54 12.40 -2.71
C GLY A 59 -7.19 12.48 -1.99
N VAL A 60 -7.09 11.79 -0.85
CA VAL A 60 -5.87 11.63 -0.05
C VAL A 60 -5.47 10.16 -0.02
N VAL A 61 -4.18 9.88 -0.15
CA VAL A 61 -3.63 8.52 -0.02
C VAL A 61 -3.02 8.33 1.35
N ALA A 62 -3.56 7.38 2.11
CA ALA A 62 -3.06 6.98 3.41
C ALA A 62 -1.72 6.23 3.29
N PRO A 63 -0.92 6.12 4.38
CA PRO A 63 0.29 5.31 4.37
C PRO A 63 0.01 3.86 3.95
N THR A 64 0.91 3.28 3.15
CA THR A 64 0.72 1.94 2.59
C THR A 64 0.86 0.85 3.63
N ILE A 65 -0.07 -0.11 3.63
CA ILE A 65 0.08 -1.36 4.38
C ILE A 65 0.94 -2.31 3.56
N SER A 66 2.15 -2.57 4.03
CA SER A 66 3.15 -3.40 3.33
C SER A 66 3.19 -4.86 3.78
N TYR A 67 2.30 -5.27 4.68
CA TYR A 67 2.21 -6.65 5.17
C TYR A 67 0.80 -7.18 4.93
N GLY A 68 0.72 -8.28 4.19
CA GLY A 68 -0.54 -8.88 3.75
C GLY A 68 -0.89 -10.15 4.50
N TYR A 69 -1.99 -10.77 4.09
CA TYR A 69 -2.34 -12.11 4.58
C TYR A 69 -1.48 -13.19 3.93
N LYS A 70 -1.48 -14.37 4.55
CA LYS A 70 -0.69 -15.54 4.14
C LYS A 70 -0.73 -15.83 2.65
N SER A 71 0.45 -15.75 2.02
CA SER A 71 0.67 -16.27 0.67
C SER A 71 0.15 -17.71 0.55
N LYS A 72 -0.54 -18.02 -0.54
CA LYS A 72 -1.04 -19.38 -0.82
C LYS A 72 -0.27 -19.99 -1.99
N PRO A 73 -0.03 -21.32 -1.98
CA PRO A 73 0.68 -21.99 -3.06
C PRO A 73 0.13 -21.69 -4.47
N LEU A 74 -1.18 -21.51 -4.60
CA LEU A 74 -1.85 -21.28 -5.89
C LEU A 74 -1.97 -19.81 -6.30
N SER A 75 -1.51 -18.85 -5.47
CA SER A 75 -1.61 -17.42 -5.77
C SER A 75 -0.29 -16.65 -5.64
N GLY A 76 0.60 -17.08 -4.74
CA GLY A 76 1.87 -16.38 -4.46
C GLY A 76 3.04 -17.32 -4.15
N GLY A 77 2.91 -18.61 -4.46
CA GLY A 77 3.95 -19.63 -4.20
C GLY A 77 3.93 -20.21 -2.77
N GLY A 78 3.37 -19.49 -1.80
CA GLY A 78 3.14 -19.98 -0.44
C GLY A 78 4.03 -19.32 0.61
N PRO A 79 3.70 -19.51 1.91
CA PRO A 79 4.21 -18.67 3.00
C PRO A 79 5.62 -19.07 3.46
N LEU A 80 6.17 -20.18 2.94
CA LEU A 80 7.46 -20.71 3.37
C LEU A 80 8.65 -20.14 2.59
N PHE A 81 8.40 -19.30 1.58
CA PHE A 81 9.47 -18.66 0.82
C PHE A 81 10.20 -17.61 1.66
N PRO A 82 11.55 -17.63 1.72
CA PRO A 82 12.32 -16.62 2.44
C PRO A 82 11.99 -15.21 1.97
N GLY A 83 11.86 -14.28 2.93
CA GLY A 83 11.52 -12.88 2.66
C GLY A 83 10.01 -12.60 2.59
N THR A 84 9.16 -13.62 2.51
CA THR A 84 7.69 -13.45 2.65
C THR A 84 7.34 -13.24 4.13
N ILE A 85 6.59 -12.19 4.44
CA ILE A 85 6.16 -11.84 5.81
C ILE A 85 4.65 -11.68 5.83
N ASP A 86 3.98 -12.60 6.53
CA ASP A 86 2.53 -12.67 6.58
C ASP A 86 1.97 -12.20 7.94
N LEU A 87 0.83 -11.55 7.90
CA LEU A 87 -0.03 -11.34 9.06
C LEU A 87 -1.13 -12.41 9.13
N ASN A 88 -1.67 -12.62 10.33
CA ASN A 88 -2.91 -13.40 10.47
C ASN A 88 -4.10 -12.52 10.11
N GLY A 89 -5.21 -13.11 9.67
CA GLY A 89 -6.40 -12.33 9.30
C GLY A 89 -7.08 -11.60 10.47
N ALA A 90 -6.64 -11.84 11.71
CA ALA A 90 -7.12 -11.16 12.90
C ALA A 90 -6.14 -10.08 13.42
N THR A 91 -4.98 -9.92 12.77
CA THR A 91 -4.06 -8.80 13.03
C THR A 91 -4.60 -7.56 12.32
#